data_AF-A0A553R7M7-F1
#
_entry.id   AF-A0A553R7M7-F1
#
_cell.length_a   1.000
_cell.length_b   1.000
_cell.length_c   1.000
_cell.angle_alpha   90.00
_cell.angle_beta   90.00
_cell.angle_gamma   90.00
#
_symmetry.space_group_name_H-M   'P 1'
#
loop_
_entity.id
_entity.type
_entity.pdbx_description
1 polymer ?
#
loop_
_entity_poly.entity_id
_entity_poly.type
_entity_poly.pdbx_seq_one_letter_code
_entity_poly.pdbx_strand_id
1 'polypeptide(L)'
;CYVCIQLQTDVHVDTKQQTLQGVAFPMQREAIEALEQFQEKRINYVQLEIDFPKESIILSSTAPTDLKDLPKRIPKDAARYHFFLYKHSHEGDYLESTVFIYSMPGYKCSIKERMLYSSCKNPLVDTVERNLGINIAKKLEIDNGDELTSDFMYEEVHPKQHAHKQIFAKPKGPTGKRGGRRITRAPGDGGDDD
;
A
#
# COMPACT_ATOMS: atom_id res chain seq x y z
N CYS A 1 48.39 31.31 -6.03
CA CYS A 1 47.55 30.16 -6.44
C CYS A 1 46.57 29.84 -5.32
N TYR A 2 45.36 30.38 -5.38
CA TYR A 2 44.27 29.95 -4.50
C TYR A 2 43.23 29.25 -5.36
N VAL A 3 43.07 27.95 -5.10
CA VAL A 3 42.08 27.08 -5.75
C VAL A 3 40.73 27.40 -5.12
N CYS A 4 39.83 27.99 -5.90
CA CYS A 4 38.44 28.23 -5.51
C CYS A 4 37.67 26.92 -5.73
N ILE A 5 37.33 26.21 -4.65
CA ILE A 5 36.45 25.04 -4.73
C ILE A 5 35.03 25.56 -4.90
N GLN A 6 34.44 25.31 -6.07
CA GLN A 6 33.04 25.56 -6.32
C GLN A 6 32.20 24.58 -5.48
N LEU A 7 31.45 25.11 -4.51
CA LEU A 7 30.41 24.38 -3.80
C LEU A 7 29.22 24.17 -4.75
N GLN A 8 29.21 23.03 -5.41
CA GLN A 8 28.08 22.54 -6.18
C GLN A 8 26.97 22.17 -5.18
N THR A 9 25.93 22.99 -5.08
CA THR A 9 24.72 22.66 -4.33
C THR A 9 23.81 21.84 -5.23
N ASP A 10 24.09 20.54 -5.32
CA ASP A 10 23.14 19.58 -5.86
C ASP A 10 21.93 19.53 -4.92
N VAL A 11 20.84 20.16 -5.34
CA VAL A 11 19.52 20.02 -4.71
C VAL A 11 19.04 18.60 -5.00
N HIS A 12 19.50 17.65 -4.18
CA HIS A 12 18.95 16.31 -4.16
C HIS A 12 17.50 16.41 -3.67
N VAL A 13 16.55 16.06 -4.53
CA VAL A 13 15.16 15.86 -4.15
C VAL A 13 15.14 14.66 -3.20
N ASP A 14 15.21 14.94 -1.90
CA ASP A 14 15.02 13.96 -0.86
C ASP A 14 13.62 13.36 -1.06
N THR A 15 13.61 12.14 -1.59
CA THR A 15 12.39 11.40 -1.85
C THR A 15 11.75 11.13 -0.50
N LYS A 16 10.77 11.96 -0.15
CA LYS A 16 9.73 11.78 0.88
C LYS A 16 10.04 10.62 1.83
N GLN A 17 10.68 10.92 2.97
CA GLN A 17 10.88 10.01 4.12
C GLN A 17 11.06 8.53 3.73
N GLN A 18 12.31 8.05 3.72
CA GLN A 18 12.62 6.61 3.77
C GLN A 18 11.63 5.91 4.72
N THR A 19 10.65 5.20 4.18
CA THR A 19 9.85 4.28 4.97
C THR A 19 10.85 3.31 5.57
N LEU A 20 10.91 3.22 6.90
CA LEU A 20 11.78 2.30 7.64
C LEU A 20 11.93 1.00 6.85
N GLN A 21 13.16 0.63 6.48
CA GLN A 21 13.43 -0.57 5.68
C GLN A 21 12.65 -1.73 6.29
N GLY A 22 11.70 -2.28 5.53
CA GLY A 22 10.84 -3.35 6.01
C GLY A 22 11.67 -4.57 6.42
N VAL A 23 11.11 -5.39 7.31
CA VAL A 23 11.78 -6.61 7.76
C VAL A 23 11.54 -7.69 6.71
N ALA A 24 12.59 -8.09 5.99
CA ALA A 24 12.48 -9.11 4.95
C ALA A 24 12.63 -10.51 5.56
N PHE A 25 11.52 -11.25 5.64
CA PHE A 25 11.52 -12.64 6.05
C PHE A 25 11.61 -13.58 4.83
N PRO A 26 12.41 -14.65 4.91
CA PRO A 26 12.43 -15.66 3.87
C PRO A 26 11.06 -16.35 3.75
N MET A 27 10.61 -16.55 2.52
CA MET A 27 9.45 -17.39 2.24
C MET A 27 9.87 -18.85 2.17
N GLN A 28 9.09 -19.73 2.81
CA GLN A 28 9.28 -21.17 2.66
C GLN A 28 8.92 -21.62 1.25
N ARG A 29 9.53 -22.72 0.82
CA ARG A 29 9.38 -23.26 -0.54
C ARG A 29 7.91 -23.52 -0.89
N GLU A 30 7.15 -24.04 0.05
CA GLU A 30 5.72 -24.35 -0.11
C GLU A 30 4.90 -23.07 -0.38
N ALA A 31 5.26 -21.94 0.23
CA ALA A 31 4.62 -20.64 -0.01
C ALA A 31 4.96 -20.10 -1.41
N ILE A 32 6.20 -20.26 -1.85
CA ILE A 32 6.66 -19.86 -3.18
C ILE A 32 5.94 -20.70 -4.25
N GLU A 33 5.92 -22.02 -4.11
CA GLU A 33 5.23 -22.95 -5.03
C GLU A 33 3.73 -22.62 -5.14
N ALA A 34 3.08 -22.26 -4.03
CA ALA A 34 1.68 -21.83 -4.07
C ALA A 34 1.49 -20.50 -4.82
N LEU A 35 2.38 -19.52 -4.61
CA LEU A 35 2.31 -18.25 -5.34
C LEU A 35 2.61 -18.43 -6.84
N GLU A 36 3.49 -19.34 -7.23
CA GLU A 36 3.73 -19.73 -8.62
C GLU A 36 2.46 -20.34 -9.25
N GLN A 37 1.79 -21.26 -8.54
CA GLN A 37 0.50 -21.81 -9.00
C GLN A 37 -0.59 -20.73 -9.12
N PHE A 38 -0.56 -19.72 -8.23
CA PHE A 38 -1.45 -18.57 -8.29
C PHE A 38 -1.14 -17.68 -9.50
N GLN A 39 0.15 -17.47 -9.82
CA GLN A 39 0.60 -16.73 -11.01
C GLN A 39 0.13 -17.42 -12.30
N GLU A 40 0.22 -18.75 -12.36
CA GLU A 40 -0.32 -19.57 -13.46
C GLU A 40 -1.85 -19.66 -13.46
N LYS A 41 -2.53 -19.00 -12.50
CA LYS A 41 -3.98 -19.00 -12.31
C LYS A 41 -4.60 -20.39 -12.10
N ARG A 42 -3.81 -21.37 -11.64
CA ARG A 42 -4.31 -22.71 -11.28
C ARG A 42 -5.11 -22.68 -9.99
N ILE A 43 -4.71 -21.80 -9.07
CA ILE A 43 -5.41 -21.53 -7.83
C ILE A 43 -5.85 -20.06 -7.79
N ASN A 44 -6.96 -19.80 -7.12
CA ASN A 44 -7.56 -18.46 -7.03
C ASN A 44 -7.30 -17.77 -5.68
N TYR A 45 -6.69 -18.46 -4.72
CA TYR A 45 -6.51 -17.96 -3.38
C TYR A 45 -5.28 -18.57 -2.71
N VAL A 46 -4.46 -17.73 -2.07
CA VAL A 46 -3.32 -18.13 -1.24
C VAL A 46 -3.37 -17.34 0.06
N GLN A 47 -3.23 -18.03 1.18
CA GLN A 47 -3.14 -17.46 2.52
C GLN A 47 -1.76 -17.75 3.09
N LEU A 48 -1.07 -16.69 3.50
CA LEU A 48 0.24 -16.77 4.13
C LEU A 48 0.17 -16.31 5.59
N GLU A 49 1.02 -16.89 6.41
CA GLU A 49 1.22 -16.51 7.80
C GLU A 49 2.71 -16.39 8.12
N ILE A 50 3.03 -15.61 9.15
CA ILE A 50 4.38 -15.45 9.66
C ILE A 50 4.61 -16.45 10.80
N ASP A 51 5.60 -17.31 10.64
CA ASP A 51 6.12 -18.18 11.70
C ASP A 51 7.05 -17.36 12.61
N PHE A 52 6.52 -16.83 13.72
CA PHE A 52 7.26 -15.97 14.65
C PHE A 52 8.57 -16.55 15.19
N PRO A 53 8.66 -17.81 15.64
CA PRO A 53 9.91 -18.37 16.15
C PRO A 53 10.98 -18.58 15.06
N LYS A 54 10.58 -18.82 13.81
CA LYS A 54 11.52 -19.04 12.69
C LYS A 54 11.77 -17.80 11.84
N GLU A 55 11.01 -16.73 12.08
CA GLU A 55 11.07 -15.49 11.30
C GLU A 55 10.95 -15.76 9.79
N SER A 56 10.00 -16.65 9.43
CA SER A 56 9.78 -17.08 8.04
C SER A 56 8.31 -16.97 7.64
N ILE A 57 8.03 -16.72 6.37
CA ILE A 57 6.67 -16.67 5.83
C ILE A 57 6.31 -18.06 5.32
N ILE A 58 5.20 -18.60 5.81
CA ILE A 58 4.75 -19.97 5.53
C ILE A 58 3.37 -19.97 4.90
N LEU A 59 3.08 -21.06 4.19
CA LEU A 59 1.78 -21.31 3.58
C LEU A 59 0.79 -21.79 4.65
N SER A 60 -0.35 -21.09 4.77
CA SER A 60 -1.42 -21.45 5.71
C SER A 60 -2.57 -22.16 5.00
N SER A 61 -3.03 -21.65 3.85
CA SER A 61 -4.10 -22.29 3.06
C SER A 61 -4.06 -21.91 1.58
N THR A 62 -4.45 -22.84 0.72
CA THR A 62 -4.69 -22.64 -0.74
C THR A 62 -6.10 -23.04 -1.15
N ALA A 63 -7.02 -23.12 -0.18
CA ALA A 63 -8.36 -23.61 -0.44
C ALA A 63 -9.08 -22.72 -1.47
N PRO A 64 -9.72 -23.30 -2.51
CA PRO A 64 -10.47 -22.55 -3.48
C PRO A 64 -11.49 -21.64 -2.79
N THR A 65 -11.46 -20.36 -3.14
CA THR A 65 -12.29 -19.35 -2.47
C THR A 65 -12.93 -18.46 -3.53
N ASP A 66 -14.26 -18.36 -3.48
CA ASP A 66 -15.02 -17.37 -4.23
C ASP A 66 -15.23 -16.11 -3.38
N LEU A 67 -15.64 -15.01 -4.00
CA LEU A 67 -15.88 -13.74 -3.29
C LEU A 67 -16.85 -13.89 -2.11
N LYS A 68 -17.89 -14.72 -2.23
CA LYS A 68 -18.87 -15.01 -1.17
C LYS A 68 -18.27 -15.74 0.05
N ASP A 69 -17.17 -16.46 -0.15
CA ASP A 69 -16.51 -17.26 0.89
C ASP A 69 -15.25 -16.57 1.42
N LEU A 70 -14.77 -15.52 0.75
CA LEU A 70 -13.60 -14.75 1.14
C LEU A 70 -13.70 -14.17 2.57
N PRO A 71 -14.83 -13.58 3.02
CA PRO A 71 -14.99 -13.16 4.41
C PRO A 71 -14.77 -14.28 5.44
N LYS A 72 -15.15 -15.52 5.10
CA LYS A 72 -15.01 -16.69 5.99
C LYS A 72 -13.57 -17.18 6.10
N ARG A 73 -12.70 -16.82 5.16
CA ARG A 73 -11.28 -17.20 5.17
C ARG A 73 -10.43 -16.30 6.05
N ILE A 74 -10.94 -15.13 6.43
CA ILE A 74 -10.22 -14.15 7.23
C ILE A 74 -10.36 -14.51 8.71
N PRO A 75 -9.25 -14.85 9.39
CA PRO A 75 -9.30 -15.17 10.80
C PRO A 75 -9.66 -13.92 11.61
N LYS A 76 -10.38 -14.13 12.72
CA LYS A 76 -10.80 -13.06 13.64
C LYS A 76 -9.90 -12.96 14.87
N ASP A 77 -8.84 -13.75 14.92
CA ASP A 77 -7.95 -13.98 16.06
C ASP A 77 -6.47 -13.73 15.73
N ALA A 78 -6.05 -13.91 14.48
CA ALA A 78 -4.67 -13.69 14.05
C ALA A 78 -4.57 -12.91 12.72
N ALA A 79 -3.46 -12.20 12.54
CA ALA A 79 -3.21 -11.44 11.31
C ALA A 79 -2.76 -12.38 10.18
N ARG A 80 -3.17 -12.12 8.94
CA ARG A 80 -2.80 -12.95 7.78
C ARG A 80 -2.61 -12.11 6.51
N TYR A 81 -1.83 -12.65 5.59
CA TYR A 81 -1.77 -12.13 4.23
C TYR A 81 -2.57 -13.03 3.30
N HIS A 82 -3.23 -12.41 2.33
CA HIS A 82 -4.04 -13.11 1.36
C HIS A 82 -3.75 -12.58 -0.04
N PHE A 83 -3.62 -13.49 -0.98
CA PHE A 83 -3.65 -13.20 -2.41
C PHE A 83 -4.92 -13.81 -2.96
N PHE A 84 -5.75 -12.97 -3.56
CA PHE A 84 -7.05 -13.37 -4.09
C PHE A 84 -7.17 -12.94 -5.55
N LEU A 85 -7.57 -13.88 -6.40
CA LEU A 85 -7.84 -13.61 -7.82
C LEU A 85 -9.28 -13.13 -7.97
N TYR A 86 -9.45 -11.81 -8.02
CA TYR A 86 -10.76 -11.19 -8.15
C TYR A 86 -11.24 -11.21 -9.60
N LYS A 87 -12.15 -12.15 -9.87
CA LYS A 87 -12.84 -12.34 -11.15
C LYS A 87 -14.07 -11.45 -11.19
N HIS A 88 -14.07 -10.45 -12.07
CA HIS A 88 -15.16 -9.48 -12.17
C HIS A 88 -15.32 -8.95 -13.59
N SER A 89 -16.46 -8.33 -13.88
CA SER A 89 -16.67 -7.64 -15.15
C SER A 89 -16.67 -6.13 -14.93
N HIS A 90 -15.92 -5.40 -15.75
CA HIS A 90 -15.86 -3.93 -15.75
C HIS A 90 -16.05 -3.46 -17.19
N GLU A 91 -17.00 -2.55 -17.42
CA GLU A 91 -17.29 -1.96 -18.74
C GLU A 91 -17.62 -2.99 -19.86
N GLY A 92 -18.08 -4.18 -19.47
CA GLY A 92 -18.44 -5.26 -20.41
C GLY A 92 -17.31 -6.26 -20.69
N ASP A 93 -16.09 -5.96 -20.24
CA ASP A 93 -14.96 -6.89 -20.32
C ASP A 93 -14.86 -7.72 -19.03
N TYR A 94 -14.42 -8.97 -19.17
CA TYR A 94 -14.14 -9.85 -18.04
C TYR A 94 -12.66 -9.73 -17.65
N LEU A 95 -12.42 -9.31 -16.42
CA LEU A 95 -11.10 -9.06 -15.86
C LEU A 95 -10.82 -9.96 -14.67
N GLU A 96 -9.56 -10.37 -14.56
CA GLU A 96 -9.05 -11.11 -13.43
C GLU A 96 -7.92 -10.29 -12.81
N SER A 97 -8.21 -9.68 -11.66
CA SER A 97 -7.27 -8.80 -10.97
C SER A 97 -6.79 -9.44 -9.69
N THR A 98 -5.47 -9.50 -9.50
CA THR A 98 -4.89 -9.96 -8.25
C THR A 98 -5.04 -8.87 -7.18
N VAL A 99 -5.70 -9.21 -6.08
CA VAL A 99 -5.83 -8.35 -4.91
C VAL A 99 -5.02 -8.94 -3.77
N PHE A 100 -4.12 -8.13 -3.22
CA PHE A 100 -3.42 -8.43 -1.99
C PHE A 100 -4.21 -7.87 -0.82
N ILE A 101 -4.44 -8.67 0.20
CA ILE A 101 -5.20 -8.29 1.40
C ILE A 101 -4.34 -8.58 2.62
N TYR A 102 -4.13 -7.56 3.44
CA TYR A 102 -3.57 -7.69 4.77
C TYR A 102 -4.72 -7.60 5.78
N SER A 103 -5.01 -8.71 6.45
CA SER A 103 -5.99 -8.73 7.54
C SER A 103 -5.29 -8.63 8.88
N MET A 104 -5.75 -7.72 9.74
CA MET A 104 -5.25 -7.62 11.11
C MET A 104 -6.41 -7.41 12.07
N PRO A 105 -6.80 -8.43 12.87
CA PRO A 105 -7.89 -8.29 13.84
C PRO A 105 -7.45 -7.50 15.07
N GLY A 106 -7.26 -6.19 14.89
CA GLY A 106 -7.09 -5.17 15.92
C GLY A 106 -6.42 -5.63 17.22
N TYR A 107 -7.08 -5.38 18.36
CA TYR A 107 -6.53 -5.60 19.70
C TYR A 107 -6.37 -7.06 20.13
N LYS A 108 -6.79 -8.04 19.30
CA LYS A 108 -6.61 -9.47 19.62
C LYS A 108 -5.18 -9.94 19.31
N CYS A 109 -4.52 -9.29 18.35
CA CYS A 109 -3.13 -9.56 18.03
C CYS A 109 -2.19 -8.88 19.02
N SER A 110 -1.09 -9.57 19.35
CA SER A 110 -0.03 -8.98 20.16
C SER A 110 0.64 -7.80 19.45
N ILE A 111 1.24 -6.88 20.20
CA ILE A 111 1.98 -5.74 19.61
C ILE A 111 3.10 -6.25 18.69
N LYS A 112 3.81 -7.31 19.12
CA LYS A 112 4.89 -7.93 18.33
C LYS A 112 4.37 -8.44 16.98
N GLU A 113 3.24 -9.14 16.99
CA GLU A 113 2.59 -9.64 15.77
C GLU A 113 2.21 -8.50 14.84
N ARG A 114 1.52 -7.48 15.36
CA ARG A 114 1.14 -6.28 14.60
C ARG A 114 2.35 -5.61 13.93
N MET A 115 3.43 -5.43 14.68
CA MET A 115 4.63 -4.80 14.14
C MET A 115 5.27 -5.66 13.04
N LEU A 116 5.41 -6.96 13.26
CA LEU A 116 6.01 -7.87 12.27
C LEU A 116 5.19 -7.92 10.98
N TYR A 117 3.87 -8.11 11.06
CA TYR A 117 3.03 -8.13 9.87
C TYR A 117 3.02 -6.79 9.13
N SER A 118 3.06 -5.66 9.82
CA SER A 118 3.18 -4.36 9.15
C SER A 118 4.55 -4.15 8.51
N SER A 119 5.64 -4.59 9.16
CA SER A 119 7.01 -4.43 8.67
C SER A 119 7.37 -5.38 7.53
N CYS A 120 6.83 -6.61 7.52
CA CYS A 120 7.09 -7.61 6.50
C CYS A 120 6.25 -7.44 5.22
N LYS A 121 5.19 -6.62 5.27
CA LYS A 121 4.27 -6.40 4.15
C LYS A 121 4.98 -5.90 2.89
N ASN A 122 5.77 -4.83 3.00
CA ASN A 122 6.39 -4.21 1.82
C ASN A 122 7.44 -5.14 1.18
N PRO A 123 8.39 -5.75 1.93
CA PRO A 123 9.33 -6.70 1.36
C PRO A 123 8.66 -7.92 0.72
N LEU A 124 7.59 -8.47 1.33
CA LEU A 124 6.82 -9.57 0.77
C LEU A 124 6.24 -9.19 -0.60
N VAL A 125 5.53 -8.07 -0.65
CA VAL A 125 4.89 -7.56 -1.86
C VAL A 125 5.91 -7.27 -2.96
N ASP A 126 7.04 -6.64 -2.61
CA ASP A 126 8.12 -6.37 -3.56
C ASP A 126 8.73 -7.66 -4.11
N THR A 127 8.91 -8.67 -3.26
CA THR A 127 9.44 -9.98 -3.67
C THR A 127 8.47 -10.68 -4.61
N VAL A 128 7.17 -10.61 -4.34
CA VAL A 128 6.13 -11.20 -5.19
C VAL A 128 6.04 -10.51 -6.56
N GLU A 129 6.09 -9.18 -6.59
CA GLU A 129 6.05 -8.41 -7.85
C GLU A 129 7.34 -8.61 -8.67
N ARG A 130 8.52 -8.60 -8.04
CA ARG A 130 9.81 -8.65 -8.75
C ARG A 130 10.28 -10.06 -9.10
N ASN A 131 10.14 -11.01 -8.18
CA ASN A 131 10.71 -12.35 -8.35
C ASN A 131 9.73 -13.29 -9.04
N LEU A 132 8.44 -13.19 -8.70
CA LEU A 132 7.38 -14.06 -9.26
C LEU A 132 6.61 -13.39 -10.41
N GLY A 133 6.79 -12.09 -10.64
CA GLY A 133 6.13 -11.36 -11.73
C GLY A 133 4.61 -11.27 -11.56
N ILE A 134 4.09 -11.41 -10.34
CA ILE A 134 2.66 -11.29 -10.06
C ILE A 134 2.30 -9.80 -9.98
N ASN A 135 1.48 -9.33 -10.93
CA ASN A 135 1.00 -7.95 -10.91
C ASN A 135 -0.15 -7.81 -9.91
N ILE A 136 0.10 -7.11 -8.80
CA ILE A 136 -0.91 -6.83 -7.77
C ILE A 136 -1.65 -5.55 -8.14
N ALA A 137 -2.92 -5.69 -8.56
CA ALA A 137 -3.75 -4.58 -8.98
C ALA A 137 -4.11 -3.66 -7.79
N LYS A 138 -4.36 -4.24 -6.61
CA LYS A 138 -4.71 -3.48 -5.41
C LYS A 138 -4.19 -4.13 -4.14
N LYS A 139 -3.74 -3.31 -3.20
CA LYS A 139 -3.27 -3.67 -1.87
C LYS A 139 -4.29 -3.13 -0.85
N LEU A 140 -4.98 -4.03 -0.15
CA LEU A 140 -6.03 -3.73 0.82
C LEU A 140 -5.55 -4.04 2.23
N GLU A 141 -5.98 -3.23 3.19
CA GLU A 141 -5.76 -3.43 4.62
C GLU A 141 -7.13 -3.42 5.29
N ILE A 142 -7.46 -4.48 6.00
CA ILE A 142 -8.78 -4.67 6.63
C ILE A 142 -8.62 -5.17 8.06
N ASP A 143 -9.55 -4.77 8.92
CA ASP A 143 -9.59 -5.24 10.30
C ASP A 143 -10.47 -6.48 10.45
N ASN A 144 -11.53 -6.59 9.62
CA ASN A 144 -12.48 -7.70 9.65
C ASN A 144 -12.87 -8.16 8.23
N GLY A 145 -13.09 -9.46 8.05
CA GLY A 145 -13.52 -10.03 6.78
C GLY A 145 -14.93 -9.63 6.35
N ASP A 146 -15.77 -9.18 7.28
CA ASP A 146 -17.13 -8.72 6.98
C ASP A 146 -17.14 -7.47 6.06
N GLU A 147 -16.03 -6.74 5.96
CA GLU A 147 -15.85 -5.58 5.06
C GLU A 147 -15.68 -5.99 3.59
N LEU A 148 -15.28 -7.24 3.32
CA LEU A 148 -15.05 -7.75 1.97
C LEU A 148 -16.36 -8.13 1.28
N THR A 149 -17.12 -7.10 0.94
CA THR A 149 -18.30 -7.21 0.08
C THR A 149 -17.93 -7.08 -1.39
N SER A 150 -18.82 -7.53 -2.29
CA SER A 150 -18.65 -7.36 -3.74
C SER A 150 -18.47 -5.90 -4.12
N ASP A 151 -19.25 -5.04 -3.47
CA ASP A 151 -19.30 -3.61 -3.77
C ASP A 151 -17.99 -2.95 -3.31
N PHE A 152 -17.52 -3.29 -2.11
CA PHE A 152 -16.24 -2.80 -1.60
C PHE A 152 -15.07 -3.23 -2.50
N MET A 153 -15.00 -4.50 -2.89
CA MET A 153 -13.94 -4.98 -3.79
C MET A 153 -13.99 -4.28 -5.15
N TYR A 154 -15.19 -4.07 -5.70
CA TYR A 154 -15.35 -3.38 -6.98
C TYR A 154 -14.90 -1.92 -6.89
N GLU A 155 -15.32 -1.18 -5.86
CA GLU A 155 -14.95 0.23 -5.67
C GLU A 155 -13.46 0.42 -5.41
N GLU A 156 -12.82 -0.52 -4.71
CA GLU A 156 -11.39 -0.46 -4.42
C GLU A 156 -10.52 -0.76 -5.64
N VAL A 157 -10.96 -1.68 -6.49
CA VAL A 157 -10.26 -2.02 -7.75
C VAL A 157 -10.53 -0.95 -8.82
N HIS A 158 -11.74 -0.41 -8.85
CA HIS A 158 -12.17 0.65 -9.77
C HIS A 158 -12.55 1.91 -9.02
N PRO A 159 -11.56 2.72 -8.57
CA PRO A 159 -11.84 3.92 -7.83
C PRO A 159 -12.68 4.87 -8.68
N LYS A 160 -13.90 5.15 -8.24
CA LYS A 160 -14.74 6.18 -8.83
C LYS A 160 -13.96 7.49 -8.76
N GLN A 161 -13.58 8.05 -9.91
CA GLN A 161 -12.93 9.35 -9.96
C GLN A 161 -13.84 10.35 -9.24
N HIS A 162 -13.46 10.78 -8.04
CA HIS A 162 -14.19 11.83 -7.35
C HIS A 162 -14.09 13.08 -8.21
N ALA A 163 -15.20 13.38 -8.89
CA ALA A 163 -15.37 14.56 -9.70
C ALA A 163 -14.96 15.77 -8.87
N HIS A 164 -13.81 16.34 -9.23
CA HIS A 164 -13.33 17.68 -8.95
C HIS A 164 -13.80 18.25 -7.60
N LYS A 165 -12.93 18.16 -6.58
CA LYS A 165 -13.07 18.89 -5.30
C LYS A 165 -13.67 20.26 -5.61
N GLN A 166 -14.95 20.47 -5.27
CA GLN A 166 -15.59 21.75 -5.53
C GLN A 166 -14.82 22.77 -4.70
N ILE A 167 -14.02 23.59 -5.38
CA ILE A 167 -13.25 24.64 -4.75
C ILE A 167 -14.30 25.61 -4.23
N PHE A 168 -14.62 25.51 -2.94
CA PHE A 168 -15.48 26.48 -2.26
C PHE A 168 -14.89 27.86 -2.54
N ALA A 169 -15.64 28.68 -3.28
CA ALA A 169 -15.16 30.00 -3.67
C ALA A 169 -14.86 30.78 -2.39
N LYS A 170 -13.62 31.28 -2.26
CA LYS A 170 -13.26 32.16 -1.14
C LYS A 170 -14.26 33.32 -1.12
N PRO A 171 -14.90 33.63 0.03
CA PRO A 171 -15.86 34.73 0.10
C PRO A 171 -15.23 36.03 -0.38
N LYS A 172 -16.03 36.89 -1.02
CA LYS A 172 -15.57 38.20 -1.51
C LYS A 172 -14.93 38.95 -0.34
N GLY A 173 -13.67 39.34 -0.50
CA GLY A 173 -12.95 40.11 0.51
C GLY A 173 -13.63 41.46 0.79
N PRO A 174 -13.24 42.15 1.87
CA PRO A 174 -13.86 43.41 2.30
C PRO A 174 -13.93 44.44 1.16
N THR A 175 -15.10 45.03 0.95
CA THR A 175 -15.35 46.06 -0.05
C THR A 175 -14.57 47.33 0.33
N GLY A 176 -13.52 47.67 -0.43
CA GLY A 176 -12.74 48.91 -0.21
C GLY A 176 -11.21 48.78 -0.27
N LYS A 177 -10.64 47.62 -0.62
CA LYS A 177 -9.18 47.50 -0.82
C LYS A 177 -8.71 48.31 -2.03
N ARG A 178 -8.22 49.52 -1.78
CA ARG A 178 -7.44 50.32 -2.74
C ARG A 178 -5.99 49.87 -2.67
N GLY A 179 -5.59 48.94 -3.55
CA GLY A 179 -4.19 48.53 -3.71
C GLY A 179 -4.01 47.06 -4.08
N GLY A 180 -3.06 46.77 -4.98
CA GLY A 180 -2.68 45.40 -5.35
C GLY A 180 -2.14 44.61 -4.16
N ARG A 181 -2.24 43.28 -4.19
CA ARG A 181 -1.62 42.41 -3.16
C ARG A 181 -0.11 42.65 -3.13
N ARG A 182 0.40 43.32 -2.09
CA ARG A 182 1.85 43.42 -1.86
C ARG A 182 2.35 42.09 -1.33
N ILE A 183 3.44 41.59 -1.91
CA ILE A 183 4.25 40.52 -1.34
C ILE A 183 5.04 41.17 -0.20
N THR A 184 4.69 40.89 1.05
CA THR A 184 5.52 41.27 2.19
C THR A 184 6.64 40.25 2.32
N ARG A 185 7.80 40.51 1.68
CA ARG A 185 9.06 39.91 2.11
C ARG A 185 9.45 40.57 3.44
N ALA A 186 9.80 39.76 4.44
CA ALA A 186 10.35 40.28 5.69
C ALA A 186 11.77 40.84 5.41
N PRO A 187 12.12 42.04 5.92
CA PRO A 187 13.47 42.57 5.78
C PRO A 187 14.36 41.95 6.86
N GLY A 188 15.36 41.17 6.45
CA GLY A 188 16.31 40.57 7.37
C GLY A 188 17.08 39.41 6.76
N ASP A 189 17.76 39.66 5.63
CA ASP A 189 19.09 39.07 5.41
C ASP A 189 19.80 39.90 4.33
N GLY A 190 20.44 40.97 4.80
CA GLY A 190 21.30 41.83 4.03
C GLY A 190 22.45 42.21 4.96
N GLY A 191 23.55 41.47 4.84
CA GLY A 191 24.87 41.81 5.35
C GLY A 191 25.84 41.04 4.48
N ASP A 192 26.38 41.66 3.43
CA ASP A 192 27.55 42.55 3.43
C ASP A 192 28.68 41.76 2.74
N ASP A 193 28.78 41.91 1.43
CA ASP A 193 29.99 41.64 0.66
C ASP A 193 30.80 42.95 0.61
N ASP A 194 31.85 43.04 1.43
CA ASP A 194 33.12 43.72 1.12
C ASP A 194 34.25 43.09 1.98
#